data_AF-F0H8B6-F1
#
_entry.id   AF-F0H8B6-F1
#
_cell.length_a   1.000
_cell.length_b   1.000
_cell.length_c   1.000
_cell.angle_alpha   90.00
_cell.angle_beta   90.00
_cell.angle_gamma   90.00
#
_symmetry.space_group_name_H-M   'P 1'
#
loop_
_entity.id
_entity.type
_entity.pdbx_description
1 polymer ?
#
loop_
_entity_poly.entity_id
_entity_poly.type
_entity_poly.pdbx_seq_one_letter_code
_entity_poly.pdbx_strand_id
1 'polypeptide(L)'
;MFEDTNKFVEYKDLRWSGILKSIKKSANIFQPLFEGFTNSLEAIRLRQRNNVEFAPYINIILNFNASLGGNRVTLADITIEDNGIGFDNKNFDRLSIYKDDTKGFNNRGSGRIQMIHSFQYVNFDSIYWDGTRTMKRKV
;
A
#
# COMPACT_ATOMS: atom_id res chain seq x y z
N MET A 1 -4.45 22.45 22.70
CA MET A 1 -3.26 22.77 21.90
C MET A 1 -3.15 21.67 20.87
N PHE A 2 -3.47 21.98 19.62
CA PHE A 2 -3.50 21.01 18.53
C PHE A 2 -2.11 20.98 17.89
N GLU A 3 -1.41 19.86 17.99
CA GLU A 3 -0.24 19.59 17.14
C GLU A 3 -0.55 18.36 16.30
N ASP A 4 -0.94 18.63 15.05
CA ASP A 4 -1.08 17.63 14.01
C ASP A 4 -0.47 18.21 12.73
N THR A 5 0.83 17.93 12.50
CA THR A 5 1.51 18.08 11.21
C THR A 5 2.79 17.24 11.23
N ASN A 6 2.94 16.30 10.28
CA ASN A 6 4.18 15.58 9.95
C ASN A 6 4.66 14.44 10.86
N LYS A 7 3.83 13.41 11.12
CA LYS A 7 4.38 12.09 11.49
C LYS A 7 4.90 11.34 10.27
N PHE A 8 5.95 11.86 9.63
CA PHE A 8 6.88 11.01 8.90
C PHE A 8 7.77 10.32 9.93
N VAL A 9 7.84 8.99 9.88
CA VAL A 9 8.77 8.24 10.73
C VAL A 9 10.18 8.43 10.16
N GLU A 10 10.95 9.36 10.73
CA GLU A 10 12.36 9.53 10.42
C GLU A 10 13.14 8.35 11.01
N TYR A 11 13.48 7.37 10.17
CA TYR A 11 14.40 6.30 10.56
C TYR A 11 15.83 6.84 10.60
N LYS A 12 16.28 7.23 11.79
CA LYS A 12 17.63 7.80 11.99
C LYS A 12 18.77 6.80 11.72
N ASP A 13 18.50 5.50 11.82
CA ASP A 13 19.51 4.44 11.71
C ASP A 13 19.47 3.63 10.41
N LEU A 14 18.45 3.83 9.56
CA LEU A 14 18.30 3.11 8.28
C LEU A 14 18.40 4.08 7.10
N ARG A 15 19.48 3.96 6.32
CA ARG A 15 19.63 4.71 5.07
C ARG A 15 18.83 4.05 3.94
N TRP A 16 17.53 4.37 3.87
CA TRP A 16 16.61 3.83 2.87
C TRP A 16 17.11 3.96 1.43
N SER A 17 17.80 5.06 1.07
CA SER A 17 18.37 5.22 -0.26
C SER A 17 19.43 4.17 -0.61
N GLY A 18 20.17 3.64 0.36
CA GLY A 18 21.13 2.55 0.17
C GLY A 18 20.44 1.20 0.04
N ILE A 19 19.42 0.97 0.87
CA ILE A 19 18.61 -0.26 0.86
C ILE A 19 17.85 -0.39 -0.46
N LEU A 20 17.21 0.68 -0.92
CA LEU A 20 16.49 0.70 -2.20
C LEU A 20 17.43 0.37 -3.38
N LYS A 21 18.65 0.91 -3.40
CA LYS A 21 19.65 0.57 -4.44
C LYS A 21 20.04 -0.90 -4.45
N SER A 22 20.00 -1.56 -3.29
CA SER A 22 20.32 -2.98 -3.17
C SER A 22 19.18 -3.91 -3.62
N ILE A 23 17.96 -3.39 -3.76
CA ILE A 23 16.80 -4.16 -4.22
C ILE A 23 16.66 -3.97 -5.73
N LYS A 24 16.74 -5.10 -6.45
CA LYS A 24 16.50 -5.10 -7.89
C LYS A 24 15.02 -4.75 -8.15
N LYS A 25 14.78 -3.71 -8.94
CA LYS A 25 13.46 -3.42 -9.49
C LYS A 25 12.98 -4.63 -10.29
N SER A 26 11.73 -5.03 -10.09
CA SER A 26 11.12 -6.11 -10.85
C SER A 26 11.19 -5.79 -12.35
N ALA A 27 11.54 -6.79 -13.17
CA ALA A 27 11.48 -6.66 -14.62
C ALA A 27 10.03 -6.55 -15.12
N ASN A 28 9.06 -7.00 -14.31
CA ASN A 28 7.65 -6.90 -14.62
C ASN A 28 7.12 -5.52 -14.22
N ILE A 29 6.74 -4.71 -15.22
CA ILE A 29 6.16 -3.38 -15.02
C ILE A 29 4.81 -3.41 -14.27
N PHE A 30 4.11 -4.55 -14.29
CA PHE A 30 2.83 -4.73 -13.60
C PHE A 30 2.98 -5.21 -12.16
N GLN A 31 4.21 -5.43 -11.66
CA GLN A 31 4.43 -5.90 -10.28
C GLN A 31 3.68 -5.05 -9.24
N PRO A 32 3.69 -3.70 -9.28
CA PRO A 32 2.95 -2.90 -8.29
C PRO A 32 1.45 -3.18 -8.27
N LEU A 33 0.86 -3.46 -9.43
CA LEU A 33 -0.55 -3.78 -9.56
C LEU A 33 -0.88 -5.13 -8.92
N PHE A 34 -0.05 -6.16 -9.19
CA PHE A 34 -0.21 -7.49 -8.57
C PHE A 34 -0.07 -7.44 -7.06
N GLU A 35 0.89 -6.67 -6.55
CA GLU A 35 1.11 -6.47 -5.12
C GLU A 35 -0.09 -5.78 -4.46
N GLY A 36 -0.57 -4.67 -5.05
CA GLY A 36 -1.73 -3.96 -4.52
C GLY A 36 -2.99 -4.82 -4.51
N PHE A 37 -3.26 -5.51 -5.62
CA PHE A 37 -4.41 -6.42 -5.73
C PHE A 37 -4.36 -7.58 -4.72
N THR A 38 -3.19 -8.19 -4.54
CA THR A 38 -3.01 -9.28 -3.57
C THR A 38 -3.17 -8.79 -2.13
N ASN A 39 -2.67 -7.58 -1.81
CA ASN A 39 -2.89 -6.96 -0.51
C ASN A 39 -4.38 -6.69 -0.24
N SER A 40 -5.13 -6.24 -1.24
CA SER A 40 -6.59 -6.04 -1.13
C SER A 40 -7.33 -7.36 -0.89
N LEU A 41 -6.95 -8.44 -1.57
CA LEU A 41 -7.50 -9.78 -1.31
C LEU A 41 -7.22 -10.25 0.13
N GLU A 42 -6.00 -10.06 0.64
CA GLU A 42 -5.67 -10.38 2.03
C GLU A 42 -6.52 -9.55 3.01
N ALA A 43 -6.65 -8.25 2.77
CA ALA A 43 -7.42 -7.34 3.62
C ALA A 43 -8.91 -7.72 3.69
N ILE A 44 -9.53 -8.06 2.56
CA ILE A 44 -10.91 -8.56 2.50
C ILE A 44 -11.04 -9.89 3.26
N ARG A 45 -10.11 -10.82 3.02
CA ARG A 45 -10.14 -12.14 3.69
C ARG A 45 -10.01 -12.00 5.21
N LEU A 46 -9.20 -11.06 5.68
CA LEU A 46 -9.08 -10.75 7.11
C LEU A 46 -10.38 -10.15 7.66
N ARG A 47 -11.03 -9.21 6.95
CA ARG A 47 -12.32 -8.64 7.38
C ARG A 47 -13.41 -9.70 7.48
N GLN A 48 -13.48 -10.61 6.52
CA GLN A 48 -14.45 -11.72 6.52
C GLN A 48 -14.32 -12.63 7.75
N ARG A 49 -13.10 -12.81 8.29
CA ARG A 49 -12.88 -13.62 9.50
C ARG A 49 -13.45 -12.98 10.76
N ASN A 50 -13.76 -11.69 10.74
CA ASN A 50 -14.39 -11.00 11.85
C ASN A 50 -15.92 -11.21 11.90
N ASN A 51 -16.48 -12.09 11.05
CA ASN A 51 -17.91 -12.41 10.95
C ASN A 51 -18.83 -11.18 10.74
N VAL A 52 -18.30 -10.13 10.10
CA VAL A 52 -19.07 -8.97 9.68
C VAL A 52 -19.55 -9.22 8.25
N GLU A 53 -20.86 -9.14 8.02
CA GLU A 53 -21.41 -9.21 6.66
C GLU A 53 -21.12 -7.90 5.92
N PHE A 54 -20.59 -8.02 4.70
CA PHE A 54 -20.36 -6.90 3.78
C PHE A 54 -20.24 -7.45 2.36
N ALA A 55 -20.53 -6.61 1.36
CA ALA A 55 -20.27 -6.92 -0.04
C ALA A 55 -18.80 -6.58 -0.37
N PRO A 56 -17.90 -7.56 -0.56
CA PRO A 56 -16.49 -7.28 -0.82
C PRO A 56 -16.31 -6.68 -2.21
N TYR A 57 -15.43 -5.68 -2.34
CA TYR A 57 -15.04 -5.12 -3.63
C TYR A 57 -13.56 -4.74 -3.67
N ILE A 58 -13.02 -4.72 -4.89
CA ILE A 58 -11.73 -4.11 -5.21
C ILE A 58 -11.92 -3.28 -6.48
N ASN A 59 -11.66 -1.99 -6.41
CA ASN A 59 -11.67 -1.08 -7.54
C ASN A 59 -10.23 -0.77 -7.97
N ILE A 60 -9.95 -0.91 -9.26
CA ILE A 60 -8.67 -0.54 -9.85
C ILE A 60 -8.95 0.54 -10.89
N ILE A 61 -8.35 1.71 -10.67
CA ILE A 61 -8.52 2.88 -11.52
C ILE A 61 -7.16 3.22 -12.12
N LEU A 62 -7.10 3.33 -13.44
CA LEU A 62 -5.91 3.73 -14.19
C LEU A 62 -6.18 5.10 -14.81
N ASN A 63 -5.48 6.12 -14.32
CA ASN A 63 -5.63 7.48 -14.81
C ASN A 63 -4.53 7.77 -15.83
N PHE A 64 -4.92 8.35 -16.97
CA PHE A 64 -3.99 8.63 -18.05
C PHE A 64 -4.05 10.10 -18.45
N ASN A 65 -2.88 10.68 -18.72
CA ASN A 65 -2.79 12.02 -19.29
C ASN A 65 -3.01 11.95 -20.81
N ALA A 66 -3.88 12.81 -21.31
CA ALA A 66 -4.03 13.03 -22.74
C ALA A 66 -2.83 13.83 -23.27
N SER A 67 -2.21 13.35 -24.34
CA SER A 67 -1.27 14.18 -25.11
C SER A 67 -2.03 15.08 -26.08
N LEU A 68 -1.61 16.34 -26.16
CA LEU A 68 -2.11 17.36 -27.11
C LEU A 68 -2.03 16.91 -28.59
N GLY A 69 -1.29 15.84 -28.92
CA GLY A 69 -1.13 15.29 -30.27
C GLY A 69 -1.75 13.91 -30.51
N GLY A 70 -2.64 13.42 -29.64
CA GLY A 70 -3.48 12.23 -29.88
C GLY A 70 -2.81 10.85 -29.86
N ASN A 71 -1.48 10.76 -30.01
CA ASN A 71 -0.80 9.49 -30.27
C ASN A 71 -0.03 8.90 -29.06
N ARG A 72 0.01 9.59 -27.93
CA ARG A 72 0.68 9.10 -26.71
C ARG A 72 -0.18 9.33 -25.49
N VAL A 73 -0.53 8.25 -24.82
CA VAL A 73 -1.26 8.24 -23.56
C VAL A 73 -0.25 7.81 -22.49
N THR A 74 0.02 8.66 -21.51
CA THR A 74 0.94 8.33 -20.41
C THR A 74 0.13 8.05 -19.16
N LEU A 75 0.47 6.96 -18.45
CA LEU A 75 -0.14 6.66 -17.17
C LEU A 75 0.27 7.73 -16.16
N ALA A 76 -0.72 8.42 -15.59
CA ALA A 76 -0.53 9.45 -14.58
C ALA A 76 -0.39 8.81 -13.20
N ASP A 77 -1.35 7.95 -12.84
CA ASP A 77 -1.40 7.26 -11.57
C ASP A 77 -2.26 5.98 -11.65
N ILE A 78 -2.10 5.14 -10.64
CA ILE A 78 -2.93 3.96 -10.38
C ILE A 78 -3.53 4.12 -9.00
N THR A 79 -4.84 3.96 -8.88
CA THR A 79 -5.54 3.85 -7.60
C THR A 79 -6.09 2.44 -7.43
N ILE A 80 -5.81 1.82 -6.28
CA ILE A 80 -6.37 0.52 -5.88
C ILE A 80 -7.12 0.76 -4.58
N GLU A 81 -8.43 0.51 -4.59
CA GLU A 81 -9.31 0.69 -3.44
C GLU A 81 -9.98 -0.64 -3.10
N ASP A 82 -10.03 -0.99 -1.83
CA ASP A 82 -10.79 -2.12 -1.32
C ASP A 82 -11.55 -1.73 -0.05
N ASN A 83 -12.59 -2.51 0.27
CA ASN A 83 -13.30 -2.40 1.54
C ASN A 83 -12.91 -3.52 2.51
N GLY A 84 -11.64 -3.89 2.56
CA GLY A 84 -11.10 -4.85 3.51
C GLY A 84 -11.02 -4.32 4.95
N ILE A 85 -10.19 -4.98 5.76
CA ILE A 85 -10.07 -4.69 7.21
C ILE A 85 -9.40 -3.33 7.50
N GLY A 86 -8.74 -2.74 6.51
CA GLY A 86 -7.97 -1.51 6.64
C GLY A 86 -6.68 -1.69 7.46
N PHE A 87 -6.04 -0.56 7.76
CA PHE A 87 -4.82 -0.52 8.56
C PHE A 87 -5.11 -0.39 10.04
N ASP A 88 -5.56 -1.49 10.66
CA ASP A 88 -5.43 -1.67 12.11
C ASP A 88 -3.95 -1.67 12.53
N ASN A 89 -3.66 -1.72 13.83
CA ASN A 89 -2.28 -1.67 14.31
C ASN A 89 -1.41 -2.77 13.69
N LYS A 90 -1.91 -4.00 13.63
CA LYS A 90 -1.17 -5.13 13.06
C LYS A 90 -0.87 -4.96 11.57
N ASN A 91 -1.83 -4.51 10.78
CA ASN A 91 -1.68 -4.31 9.34
C ASN A 91 -0.84 -3.07 8.99
N PHE A 92 -0.84 -2.07 9.86
CA PHE A 92 0.03 -0.91 9.74
C PHE A 92 1.48 -1.22 10.13
N ASP A 93 1.71 -2.01 11.17
CA ASP A 93 3.07 -2.46 11.51
C ASP A 93 3.68 -3.25 10.34
N ARG A 94 2.86 -4.04 9.63
CA ARG A 94 3.26 -4.72 8.38
C ARG A 94 3.57 -3.78 7.22
N LEU A 95 3.09 -2.53 7.24
CA LEU A 95 3.44 -1.49 6.27
C LEU A 95 4.79 -0.84 6.62
N SER A 96 5.05 -0.62 7.90
CA SER A 96 6.25 0.08 8.39
C SER A 96 7.49 -0.82 8.55
N ILE A 97 7.31 -2.13 8.76
CA ILE A 97 8.43 -3.06 8.98
C ILE A 97 8.93 -3.65 7.66
N TYR A 98 10.21 -3.40 7.36
CA TYR A 98 10.95 -4.02 6.25
C TYR A 98 11.69 -5.28 6.72
N LYS A 99 11.65 -6.36 5.94
CA LYS A 99 12.25 -7.68 6.26
C LYS A 99 11.75 -8.30 7.58
N ASP A 100 10.45 -8.24 7.81
CA ASP A 100 9.82 -9.06 8.85
C ASP A 100 9.98 -10.55 8.48
N ASP A 101 10.84 -11.25 9.21
CA ASP A 101 11.18 -12.67 9.06
C ASP A 101 10.29 -13.59 9.90
N THR A 102 9.31 -13.04 10.62
CA THR A 102 8.39 -13.80 11.47
C THR A 102 7.19 -14.39 10.71
N LYS A 103 7.12 -14.26 9.38
CA LYS A 103 5.98 -14.69 8.55
C LYS A 103 6.16 -16.04 7.84
N GLY A 104 5.16 -16.91 7.99
CA GLY A 104 4.98 -18.17 7.25
C GLY A 104 4.40 -18.03 5.83
N PHE A 105 4.07 -16.81 5.38
CA PHE A 105 3.84 -16.51 3.96
C PHE A 105 5.09 -15.81 3.44
N ASN A 106 5.69 -16.32 2.36
CA ASN A 106 7.00 -15.96 1.79
C ASN A 106 7.19 -14.48 1.36
N ASN A 107 6.34 -13.55 1.80
CA ASN A 107 6.33 -12.14 1.42
C ASN A 107 7.06 -11.32 2.49
N ARG A 108 8.40 -11.21 2.37
CA ARG A 108 9.34 -10.49 3.28
C ARG A 108 9.21 -8.96 3.27
N GLY A 109 8.04 -8.41 2.96
CA GLY A 109 7.83 -6.96 2.81
C GLY A 109 8.42 -6.33 1.54
N SER A 110 8.90 -7.13 0.57
CA SER A 110 9.53 -6.65 -0.66
C SER A 110 8.55 -6.02 -1.66
N GLY A 111 7.27 -6.41 -1.64
CA GLY A 111 6.26 -5.94 -2.59
C GLY A 111 5.97 -4.44 -2.53
N ARG A 112 5.92 -3.89 -1.32
CA ARG A 112 5.70 -2.45 -1.07
C ARG A 112 6.86 -1.60 -1.60
N ILE A 113 8.07 -2.15 -1.59
CA ILE A 113 9.24 -1.49 -2.16
C ILE A 113 9.20 -1.50 -3.69
N GLN A 114 8.58 -2.51 -4.32
CA GLN A 114 8.36 -2.50 -5.77
C GLN A 114 7.43 -1.36 -6.21
N MET A 115 6.48 -0.93 -5.36
CA MET A 115 5.67 0.27 -5.61
C MET A 115 6.54 1.52 -5.62
N ILE A 116 7.41 1.69 -4.61
CA ILE A 116 8.35 2.83 -4.51
C ILE A 116 9.37 2.84 -5.67
N HIS A 117 9.78 1.68 -6.17
CA HIS A 117 10.65 1.61 -7.37
C HIS A 117 9.94 1.97 -8.68
N SER A 118 8.62 1.93 -8.69
CA SER A 118 7.82 2.08 -9.91
C SER A 118 7.16 3.45 -10.01
N PHE A 119 6.87 4.09 -8.88
CA PHE A 119 6.22 5.40 -8.81
C PHE A 119 7.05 6.39 -8.00
N GLN A 120 7.02 7.65 -8.41
CA GLN A 120 7.67 8.74 -7.68
C GLN A 120 7.04 8.96 -6.29
N TYR A 121 5.73 8.75 -6.20
CA TYR A 121 4.94 8.89 -4.97
C TYR A 121 4.04 7.68 -4.79
N VAL A 122 3.90 7.21 -3.55
CA VAL A 122 2.97 6.16 -3.16
C VAL A 122 2.29 6.66 -1.89
N ASN A 123 0.97 6.79 -1.92
CA ASN A 123 0.17 7.24 -0.79
C ASN A 123 -0.76 6.11 -0.36
N PHE A 124 -1.02 6.00 0.93
CA PHE A 124 -2.02 5.09 1.45
C PHE A 124 -3.04 5.82 2.32
N ASP A 125 -4.31 5.73 1.95
CA ASP A 125 -5.45 6.17 2.76
C ASP A 125 -6.22 4.94 3.24
N SER A 126 -6.45 4.82 4.55
CA SER A 126 -7.14 3.67 5.12
C SER A 126 -8.15 4.05 6.18
N ILE A 127 -9.29 3.36 6.18
CA ILE A 127 -10.32 3.42 7.21
C ILE A 127 -10.38 2.04 7.87
N TYR A 128 -10.37 1.98 9.19
CA TYR A 128 -10.39 0.73 9.96
C TYR A 128 -11.19 0.87 11.24
N TRP A 129 -11.60 -0.26 11.82
CA TRP A 129 -12.26 -0.30 13.14
C TRP A 129 -11.23 -0.61 14.22
N ASP A 130 -11.13 0.21 15.27
CA ASP A 130 -10.18 0.00 16.37
C ASP A 130 -10.71 -0.90 17.51
N GLY A 131 -11.94 -1.40 17.37
CA GLY A 131 -12.67 -2.12 18.41
C GLY A 131 -13.82 -1.29 19.00
N THR A 132 -13.72 0.05 18.94
CA THR A 132 -14.69 0.98 19.53
C THR A 132 -15.25 2.00 18.55
N ARG A 133 -14.43 2.43 17.57
CA ARG A 133 -14.81 3.45 16.59
C ARG A 133 -14.07 3.25 15.27
N THR A 134 -14.63 3.87 14.25
CA THR A 134 -14.00 3.96 12.93
C THR A 134 -12.88 5.01 12.98
N MET A 135 -11.71 4.62 12.53
CA MET A 135 -10.49 5.42 12.52
C MET A 135 -10.01 5.61 11.08
N LYS A 136 -9.31 6.71 10.84
CA LYS A 136 -8.64 7.00 9.56
C LYS A 136 -7.13 7.06 9.76
N ARG A 137 -6.38 6.51 8.80
CA ARG A 137 -4.91 6.54 8.78
C ARG A 137 -4.44 6.92 7.37
N LYS A 138 -3.53 7.89 7.29
CA LYS A 138 -2.88 8.32 6.06
C LYS A 138 -1.38 8.10 6.17
N VAL A 139 -0.75 7.61 5.11
CA VAL A 139 0.69 7.28 5.04
C VAL A 139 1.26 7.73 3.72
#